data_AF-A0A941ISD5-F1
#
_entry.id   AF-A0A941ISD5-F1
#
_cell.length_a   1.000
_cell.length_b   1.000
_cell.length_c   1.000
_cell.angle_alpha   90.00
_cell.angle_beta   90.00
_cell.angle_gamma   90.00
#
_symmetry.space_group_name_H-M   'P 1'
#
loop_
_entity.id
_entity.type
_entity.pdbx_description
1 polymer ?
#
loop_
_entity_poly.entity_id
_entity_poly.type
_entity_poly.pdbx_seq_one_letter_code
_entity_poly.pdbx_strand_id
1 'polypeptide(L)'
;HYGQVYSTMSRLLKNGLVEVDGIESGGGPERKRYAITEAGVTDVERWLATPEKPEPYLQSTLYTKVVLALLTSRDAADILDTQRSEHLRSMRILTDRKRKGDLADQLICDHALFHLEADLRWLELTAARLDRLREAVTR
;
A
#
# COMPACT_ATOMS: atom_id res chain seq x y z
N HIS A 1 -12.17 5.45 13.88
CA HIS A 1 -12.37 4.52 12.76
C HIS A 1 -13.79 3.91 12.64
N TYR A 2 -14.62 3.87 13.70
CA TYR A 2 -15.98 3.30 13.60
C TYR A 2 -16.94 4.03 12.65
N GLY A 3 -16.84 5.36 12.50
CA GLY A 3 -17.73 6.14 11.62
C GLY A 3 -17.65 5.75 10.14
N GLN A 4 -16.47 5.34 9.66
CA GLN A 4 -16.28 4.88 8.28
C GLN A 4 -17.02 3.57 8.01
N VAL A 5 -17.06 2.66 8.99
CA VAL A 5 -17.77 1.39 8.89
C VAL A 5 -19.28 1.64 8.75
N TYR A 6 -19.87 2.47 9.62
CA TYR A 6 -21.31 2.77 9.56
C TYR A 6 -21.72 3.48 8.26
N SER A 7 -20.91 4.42 7.76
CA SER A 7 -21.17 5.09 6.47
C SER A 7 -21.07 4.13 5.29
N THR A 8 -20.18 3.14 5.36
CA THR A 8 -20.03 2.11 4.32
C THR A 8 -21.21 1.15 4.36
N MET A 9 -21.61 0.67 5.55
CA MET A 9 -22.80 -0.17 5.69
C MET A 9 -24.07 0.51 5.20
N SER A 10 -24.23 1.81 5.49
CA SER A 10 -25.38 2.59 5.00
C SER A 10 -25.42 2.65 3.48
N ARG A 11 -24.25 2.77 2.81
CA ARG A 11 -24.16 2.75 1.34
C ARG A 11 -24.45 1.36 0.76
N LEU A 12 -23.92 0.29 1.37
CA LEU A 12 -24.19 -1.08 0.92
C LEU A 12 -25.69 -1.41 1.02
N LEU A 13 -26.36 -1.02 2.11
CA LEU A 13 -27.82 -1.14 2.26
C LEU A 13 -28.56 -0.36 1.17
N LYS A 14 -28.20 0.91 0.97
CA LYS A 14 -28.83 1.78 -0.03
C LYS A 14 -28.69 1.20 -1.44
N ASN A 15 -27.58 0.54 -1.73
CA ASN A 15 -27.30 -0.11 -3.01
C ASN A 15 -27.88 -1.54 -3.11
N GLY A 16 -28.56 -2.03 -2.07
CA GLY A 16 -29.16 -3.38 -2.06
C GLY A 16 -28.15 -4.52 -2.03
N LEU A 17 -26.88 -4.24 -1.68
CA LEU A 17 -25.81 -5.25 -1.64
C LEU A 17 -25.80 -6.04 -0.31
N VAL A 18 -26.42 -5.47 0.72
CA VAL A 18 -26.66 -6.10 2.02
C VAL A 18 -28.04 -5.71 2.50
N GLU A 19 -28.59 -6.48 3.43
CA GLU A 19 -29.86 -6.23 4.10
C GLU A 19 -29.72 -6.38 5.62
N VAL A 20 -30.71 -5.89 6.38
CA VAL A 20 -30.72 -6.06 7.85
C VAL A 20 -31.36 -7.41 8.17
N ASP A 21 -30.55 -8.34 8.65
CA ASP A 21 -30.93 -9.72 9.02
C ASP A 21 -31.31 -9.84 10.51
N GLY A 22 -31.24 -8.73 11.25
CA GLY A 22 -31.78 -8.65 12.60
C GLY A 22 -31.21 -7.53 13.45
N ILE A 23 -31.77 -7.39 14.65
CA ILE A 23 -31.27 -6.50 15.69
C ILE A 23 -30.91 -7.40 16.88
N GLU A 24 -29.65 -7.42 17.27
CA GLU A 24 -29.23 -8.05 18.52
C GLU A 24 -29.40 -7.04 19.66
N SER A 25 -30.25 -7.42 20.61
CA SER A 25 -30.42 -6.70 21.88
C SER A 25 -29.50 -7.31 22.94
N GLY A 26 -28.64 -6.48 23.54
CA GLY A 26 -27.82 -6.81 24.71
C GLY A 26 -27.88 -5.67 25.73
N GLY A 27 -27.07 -5.72 26.79
CA GLY A 27 -27.00 -4.65 27.81
C GLY A 27 -26.42 -3.30 27.33
N GLY A 28 -26.35 -3.06 26.02
CA GLY A 28 -25.81 -1.86 25.38
C GLY A 28 -26.61 -1.50 24.11
N PRO A 29 -26.12 -0.56 23.28
CA PRO A 29 -26.84 -0.09 22.10
C PRO A 29 -27.20 -1.22 21.12
N GLU A 30 -28.38 -1.13 20.51
CA GLU A 30 -28.87 -2.08 19.50
C GLU A 30 -27.83 -2.29 18.38
N ARG A 31 -27.49 -3.56 18.11
CA ARG A 31 -26.56 -3.91 17.03
C ARG A 31 -27.34 -4.48 15.86
N LYS A 32 -27.29 -3.80 14.72
CA LYS A 32 -27.84 -4.32 13.47
C LYS A 32 -26.92 -5.41 12.92
N ARG A 33 -27.46 -6.59 12.67
CA ARG A 33 -26.83 -7.63 11.86
C ARG A 33 -27.17 -7.42 10.41
N TYR A 34 -26.19 -7.66 9.55
CA TYR A 34 -26.32 -7.52 8.11
C TYR A 34 -26.06 -8.87 7.44
N ALA A 35 -26.90 -9.22 6.47
CA ALA A 35 -26.67 -10.34 5.57
C ALA A 35 -26.36 -9.80 4.16
N ILE A 36 -25.49 -10.50 3.43
CA ILE A 36 -25.20 -10.20 2.02
C ILE A 36 -26.37 -10.69 1.15
N THR A 37 -26.78 -9.90 0.16
CA THR A 37 -27.83 -10.29 -0.80
C THR A 37 -27.21 -11.00 -2.02
N GLU A 38 -28.03 -11.60 -2.89
CA GLU A 38 -27.55 -12.14 -4.17
C GLU A 38 -26.85 -11.08 -5.04
N ALA A 39 -27.37 -9.85 -5.02
CA ALA A 39 -26.74 -8.71 -5.70
C ALA A 39 -25.37 -8.39 -5.09
N GLY A 40 -25.24 -8.47 -3.76
CA GLY A 40 -23.96 -8.33 -3.06
C GLY A 40 -22.96 -9.43 -3.42
N VAL A 41 -23.40 -10.68 -3.50
CA VAL A 41 -22.54 -11.81 -3.93
C VAL A 41 -22.05 -11.59 -5.36
N THR A 42 -22.95 -11.24 -6.28
CA THR A 42 -22.60 -10.94 -7.68
C THR A 42 -21.60 -9.77 -7.78
N ASP A 43 -21.74 -8.76 -6.93
CA ASP A 43 -20.82 -7.62 -6.89
C ASP A 43 -19.42 -8.04 -6.41
N VAL A 44 -19.34 -8.89 -5.38
CA VAL A 44 -18.07 -9.46 -4.91
C VAL A 44 -17.43 -10.35 -5.96
N GLU A 45 -18.19 -11.21 -6.65
CA GLU A 45 -17.68 -12.05 -7.72
C GLU A 45 -17.10 -11.22 -8.87
N ARG A 46 -17.81 -10.14 -9.24
CA ARG A 46 -17.31 -9.19 -10.23
C ARG A 46 -16.02 -8.53 -9.78
N TRP A 47 -15.96 -8.09 -8.52
CA TRP A 47 -14.76 -7.48 -7.96
C TRP A 47 -13.57 -8.45 -7.97
N LEU A 48 -13.76 -9.69 -7.53
CA LEU A 48 -12.73 -10.74 -7.55
C LEU A 48 -12.23 -11.06 -8.96
N ALA A 49 -13.10 -10.96 -9.97
CA ALA A 49 -12.73 -11.19 -11.38
C ALA A 49 -12.12 -9.95 -12.06
N THR A 50 -12.20 -8.77 -11.44
CA THR A 50 -11.68 -7.54 -12.02
C THR A 50 -10.18 -7.41 -11.70
N PRO A 51 -9.29 -7.35 -12.70
CA PRO A 51 -7.87 -7.21 -12.45
C PRO A 51 -7.55 -5.82 -11.89
N GLU A 52 -6.68 -5.78 -10.88
CA GLU A 52 -6.10 -4.54 -10.42
C GLU A 52 -5.16 -3.96 -11.48
N LYS A 53 -5.24 -2.65 -11.71
CA LYS A 53 -4.34 -1.98 -12.67
C LYS A 53 -2.92 -2.00 -12.12
N PRO A 54 -1.90 -2.31 -12.95
CA PRO A 54 -0.52 -2.06 -12.57
C PRO A 54 -0.37 -0.56 -12.30
N GLU A 55 0.01 -0.19 -11.08
CA GLU A 55 0.14 1.22 -10.72
C GLU A 55 1.41 1.78 -11.40
N PRO A 56 1.30 2.83 -12.23
CA PRO A 56 2.48 3.43 -12.83
C PRO A 56 3.25 4.21 -11.76
N TYR A 57 4.34 3.62 -11.25
CA TYR A 57 5.26 4.22 -10.25
C TYR A 57 6.10 5.40 -10.82
N LEU A 58 5.51 6.29 -11.61
CA LEU A 58 6.23 7.40 -12.26
C LEU A 58 6.40 8.64 -11.38
N GLN A 59 5.75 8.72 -10.21
CA GLN A 59 5.81 9.90 -9.32
C GLN A 59 6.32 9.53 -7.93
N SER A 60 7.63 9.26 -7.82
CA SER A 60 8.26 9.03 -6.52
C SER A 60 8.65 10.35 -5.85
N THR A 61 8.08 10.65 -4.68
CA THR A 61 8.51 11.76 -3.81
C THR A 61 10.02 11.76 -3.56
N LEU A 62 10.64 10.57 -3.51
CA LEU A 62 12.08 10.41 -3.36
C LEU A 62 12.84 10.93 -4.57
N TYR A 63 12.37 10.65 -5.79
CA TYR A 63 12.98 11.20 -7.00
C TYR A 63 12.96 12.74 -6.98
N THR A 64 11.85 13.34 -6.57
CA THR A 64 11.76 14.80 -6.37
C THR A 64 12.78 15.30 -5.35
N LYS A 65 12.97 14.61 -4.22
CA LYS A 65 14.00 14.96 -3.23
C LYS A 65 15.41 14.92 -3.82
N VAL A 66 15.72 13.88 -4.59
CA VAL A 66 17.03 13.72 -5.27
C VAL A 66 17.26 14.88 -6.24
N VAL A 67 16.30 15.19 -7.11
CA VAL A 67 16.42 16.30 -8.07
C VAL A 67 16.59 17.65 -7.35
N LEU A 68 15.78 17.92 -6.32
CA LEU A 68 15.90 19.15 -5.54
C LEU A 68 17.26 19.27 -4.84
N ALA A 69 17.79 18.17 -4.31
CA ALA A 69 19.12 18.16 -3.72
C ALA A 69 20.19 18.51 -4.76
N LEU A 70 20.13 17.94 -5.96
CA LEU A 70 21.04 18.26 -7.05
C LEU A 70 20.96 19.74 -7.47
N LEU A 71 19.75 20.26 -7.67
CA LEU A 71 19.51 21.66 -8.05
C LEU A 71 19.98 22.66 -6.98
N THR A 72 19.96 22.25 -5.71
CA THR A 72 20.39 23.08 -4.57
C THR A 72 21.81 22.79 -4.11
N SER A 73 22.59 22.04 -4.90
CA SER A 73 23.98 21.64 -4.59
C SER A 73 24.13 20.92 -3.24
N ARG A 74 23.10 20.20 -2.81
CA ARG A 74 23.11 19.31 -1.64
C ARG A 74 23.52 17.90 -2.03
N ASP A 75 23.90 17.12 -1.02
CA ASP A 75 24.27 15.72 -1.21
C ASP A 75 23.03 14.84 -1.46
N ALA A 76 22.83 14.48 -2.72
CA ALA A 76 21.77 13.56 -3.13
C ALA A 76 22.12 12.09 -2.89
N ALA A 77 23.41 11.74 -2.73
CA ALA A 77 23.83 10.39 -2.39
C ALA A 77 23.43 10.05 -0.95
N ASP A 78 23.60 10.98 -0.02
CA ASP A 78 23.16 10.84 1.38
C ASP A 78 21.64 10.57 1.50
N ILE A 79 20.83 11.23 0.66
CA ILE A 79 19.38 10.97 0.58
C ILE A 79 19.09 9.53 0.15
N LEU A 80 19.80 9.04 -0.87
CA LEU A 80 19.64 7.67 -1.38
C LEU A 80 20.11 6.63 -0.34
N ASP A 81 21.20 6.90 0.37
CA ASP A 81 21.75 5.99 1.39
C ASP A 81 20.89 5.95 2.66
N THR A 82 20.34 7.10 3.07
CA THR A 82 19.34 7.16 4.14
C THR A 82 18.11 6.33 3.76
N GLN A 83 17.62 6.49 2.53
CA GLN A 83 16.47 5.74 2.06
C GLN A 83 16.77 4.24 1.95
N ARG A 84 17.96 3.86 1.46
CA ARG A 84 18.42 2.46 1.41
C ARG A 84 18.40 1.82 2.80
N SER A 85 18.87 2.53 3.81
CA SER A 85 18.89 2.06 5.19
C SER A 85 17.48 1.76 5.72
N GLU A 86 16.50 2.61 5.40
CA GLU A 86 15.09 2.40 5.78
C GLU A 86 14.44 1.22 5.04
N HIS A 87 14.75 1.00 3.77
CA HIS A 87 14.30 -0.18 3.03
C HIS A 87 14.85 -1.47 3.66
N LEU A 88 16.16 -1.51 3.93
CA LEU A 88 16.80 -2.66 4.58
C LEU A 88 16.24 -2.93 5.98
N ARG A 89 15.92 -1.88 6.74
CA ARG A 89 15.25 -2.01 8.04
C ARG A 89 13.87 -2.64 7.89
N SER A 90 13.07 -2.17 6.94
CA SER A 90 11.74 -2.69 6.66
C SER A 90 11.77 -4.15 6.20
N MET A 91 12.74 -4.51 5.35
CA MET A 91 12.95 -5.91 4.93
C MET A 91 13.26 -6.82 6.12
N ARG A 92 14.09 -6.39 7.07
CA ARG A 92 14.36 -7.19 8.28
C ARG A 92 13.10 -7.46 9.10
N ILE A 93 12.27 -6.43 9.28
CA ILE A 93 10.98 -6.54 10.00
C ILE A 93 10.05 -7.52 9.30
N LEU A 94 9.88 -7.39 7.98
CA LEU A 94 9.02 -8.25 7.18
C LEU A 94 9.54 -9.69 7.10
N THR A 95 10.85 -9.88 7.04
CA THR A 95 11.46 -11.21 7.08
C THR A 95 11.19 -11.92 8.42
N ASP A 96 11.29 -11.19 9.54
CA ASP A 96 10.97 -11.75 10.85
C ASP A 96 9.47 -12.07 10.99
N ARG A 97 8.59 -11.18 10.51
CA ARG A 97 7.14 -11.42 10.46
C ARG A 97 6.82 -12.65 9.62
N LYS A 98 7.35 -12.73 8.39
CA LYS A 98 7.20 -13.87 7.49
C LYS A 98 7.55 -15.18 8.18
N ARG A 99 8.70 -15.22 8.87
CA ARG A 99 9.19 -16.41 9.55
C ARG A 99 8.27 -16.90 10.67
N LYS A 100 7.59 -15.97 11.36
CA LYS A 100 6.73 -16.26 12.52
C LYS A 100 5.26 -16.48 12.14
N GLY A 101 4.85 -16.07 10.94
CA GLY A 101 3.47 -16.08 10.49
C GLY A 101 3.03 -17.37 9.79
N ASP A 102 1.71 -17.49 9.62
CA ASP A 102 1.09 -18.54 8.82
C ASP A 102 1.29 -18.31 7.31
N LEU A 103 0.70 -19.16 6.47
CA LEU A 103 0.83 -19.03 5.01
C LEU A 103 0.33 -17.68 4.48
N ALA A 104 -0.76 -17.14 5.04
CA ALA A 104 -1.31 -15.86 4.59
C ALA A 104 -0.34 -14.72 4.93
N ASP A 105 0.21 -14.73 6.15
CA ASP A 105 1.27 -13.81 6.56
C ASP A 105 2.54 -13.95 5.71
N GLN A 106 2.91 -15.18 5.32
CA GLN A 106 4.08 -15.42 4.48
C GLN A 106 3.91 -14.80 3.09
N LEU A 107 2.77 -15.04 2.44
CA LEU A 107 2.50 -14.54 1.09
C LEU A 107 2.42 -13.00 1.05
N ILE A 108 1.78 -12.37 2.04
CA ILE A 108 1.71 -10.90 2.08
C ILE A 108 3.09 -10.28 2.36
N CYS A 109 3.90 -10.92 3.20
CA CYS A 109 5.27 -10.47 3.46
C CYS A 109 6.17 -10.65 2.23
N ASP A 110 6.04 -11.76 1.50
CA ASP A 110 6.81 -11.99 0.27
C ASP A 110 6.51 -10.94 -0.80
N HIS A 111 5.23 -10.65 -1.01
CA HIS A 111 4.83 -9.57 -1.93
C HIS A 111 5.51 -8.25 -1.54
N ALA A 112 5.44 -7.85 -0.27
CA ALA A 112 6.07 -6.60 0.19
C ALA A 112 7.61 -6.63 0.06
N LEU A 113 8.25 -7.76 0.32
CA LEU A 113 9.71 -7.92 0.19
C LEU A 113 10.17 -7.78 -1.26
N PHE A 114 9.42 -8.31 -2.23
CA PHE A 114 9.77 -8.16 -3.65
C PHE A 114 9.70 -6.71 -4.14
N HIS A 115 8.73 -5.94 -3.65
CA HIS A 115 8.67 -4.50 -3.94
C HIS A 115 9.86 -3.75 -3.34
N LEU A 116 10.22 -4.03 -2.06
CA LEU A 116 11.40 -3.42 -1.43
C LEU A 116 12.71 -3.79 -2.16
N GLU A 117 12.81 -5.00 -2.69
CA GLU A 117 13.96 -5.42 -3.52
C GLU A 117 14.02 -4.64 -4.83
N ALA A 118 12.89 -4.46 -5.51
CA ALA A 118 12.80 -3.64 -6.71
C ALA A 118 13.20 -2.18 -6.43
N ASP A 119 12.74 -1.63 -5.30
CA ASP A 119 13.11 -0.28 -4.86
C ASP A 119 14.61 -0.17 -4.60
N LEU A 120 15.23 -1.14 -3.90
CA LEU A 120 16.68 -1.16 -3.65
C LEU A 120 17.49 -1.18 -4.96
N ARG A 121 17.07 -1.98 -5.94
CA ARG A 121 17.69 -1.99 -7.28
C ARG A 121 17.59 -0.64 -7.96
N TRP A 122 16.46 0.05 -7.81
CA TRP A 122 16.28 1.40 -8.35
C TRP A 122 17.17 2.42 -7.62
N LEU A 123 17.32 2.34 -6.30
CA LEU A 123 18.21 3.21 -5.52
C LEU A 123 19.66 3.07 -5.96
N GLU A 124 20.12 1.83 -6.17
CA GLU A 124 21.46 1.52 -6.67
C GLU A 124 21.69 2.07 -8.08
N LEU A 125 20.73 1.84 -8.98
CA LEU A 125 20.79 2.34 -10.34
C LEU A 125 20.84 3.87 -10.39
N THR A 126 20.06 4.53 -9.53
CA THR A 126 20.00 5.99 -9.45
C THR A 126 21.29 6.57 -8.89
N ALA A 127 21.82 5.98 -7.81
CA ALA A 127 23.11 6.37 -7.24
C ALA A 127 24.24 6.27 -8.27
N ALA A 128 24.29 5.17 -9.03
CA ALA A 128 25.29 4.97 -10.09
C ALA A 128 25.15 5.94 -11.27
N ARG A 129 24.01 6.63 -11.41
CA ARG A 129 23.73 7.60 -12.48
C ARG A 129 23.64 9.03 -11.99
N LEU A 130 23.99 9.29 -10.73
CA LEU A 130 23.73 10.57 -10.07
C LEU A 130 24.46 11.74 -10.74
N ASP A 131 25.70 11.53 -11.20
CA ASP A 131 26.47 12.56 -11.90
C ASP A 131 25.85 12.93 -13.25
N ARG A 132 25.42 11.92 -14.03
CA ARG A 132 24.71 12.15 -15.30
C ARG A 132 23.37 12.85 -15.07
N LEU A 133 22.68 12.52 -13.98
CA LEU A 133 21.44 13.21 -13.60
C LEU A 133 21.73 14.67 -13.21
N ARG A 134 22.79 14.93 -12.45
CA ARG A 134 23.23 16.29 -12.08
C ARG A 134 23.46 17.14 -13.33
N GLU A 135 24.23 16.63 -14.30
CA GLU A 135 24.48 17.32 -15.57
C GLU A 135 23.20 17.60 -16.35
N ALA A 136 22.22 16.69 -16.31
CA ALA A 136 20.98 16.85 -17.04
C ALA A 136 20.03 17.89 -16.42
N VAL A 137 19.97 17.97 -15.08
CA VAL A 137 19.02 18.85 -14.37
C VAL A 137 19.57 20.26 -14.09
N THR A 138 20.89 20.44 -14.15
CA THR A 138 21.54 21.75 -13.93
C THR A 138 21.87 22.51 -15.21
N ARG A 139 21.51 21.96 -16.38
CA ARG A 139 21.57 22.65 -17.68
C ARG A 139 20.50 23.70 -17.83
#